data_AF-A0A1H7Z7K4-F1
#
_entry.id   AF-A0A1H7Z7K4-F1
#
_cell.length_a   1.000
_cell.length_b   1.000
_cell.length_c   1.000
_cell.angle_alpha   90.00
_cell.angle_beta   90.00
_cell.angle_gamma   90.00
#
_symmetry.space_group_name_H-M   'P 1'
#
loop_
_entity.id
_entity.type
_entity.pdbx_description
1 polymer ?
#
loop_
_entity_poly.entity_id
_entity_poly.type
_entity_poly.pdbx_seq_one_letter_code
_entity_poly.pdbx_strand_id
1 'polypeptide(L)'
;MDVDTQDAWLEAATIVLADVPADLLRKGAAVAMKSADHHSKVVPAIMAEVQRLRANDLHVARVWQGADNRPEALPAPGSERPNAAELDEICKRFSVGRYANNRAATSSPHAPAQVPTNADPDRPCRAPTAEDYKRLFGIDPEEERRKGEAMRAAAAAPHSDAA
;
A
#
# COMPACT_ATOMS: atom_id res chain seq x y z
N MET A 1 30.16 12.80 17.35
CA MET A 1 30.39 13.07 15.92
C MET A 1 30.42 14.58 15.78
N ASP A 2 31.53 15.13 15.32
CA ASP A 2 31.59 16.56 15.01
C ASP A 2 30.78 16.87 13.75
N VAL A 3 30.44 18.15 13.59
CA VAL A 3 29.59 18.64 12.49
C VAL A 3 30.25 18.38 11.14
N ASP A 4 31.57 18.57 11.06
CA ASP A 4 32.35 18.39 9.82
C ASP A 4 32.32 16.94 9.32
N THR A 5 32.39 15.97 10.24
CA THR A 5 32.27 14.55 9.92
C THR A 5 30.85 14.24 9.45
N GLN A 6 29.83 14.80 10.09
CA GLN A 6 28.44 14.60 9.69
C GLN A 6 28.17 15.11 8.27
N ASP A 7 28.66 16.30 7.93
CA ASP A 7 28.49 16.89 6.60
C ASP A 7 29.21 16.08 5.51
N ALA A 8 30.43 15.60 5.79
CA ALA A 8 31.15 14.72 4.87
C ALA A 8 30.39 13.42 4.57
N TRP A 9 29.70 12.84 5.57
CA TRP A 9 28.87 11.66 5.35
C TRP A 9 27.59 11.96 4.57
N LEU A 10 26.97 13.11 4.80
CA LEU A 10 25.77 13.52 4.05
C LEU A 10 26.11 13.81 2.59
N GLU A 11 27.25 14.44 2.31
CA GLU A 11 27.73 14.67 0.94
C GLU A 11 27.99 13.34 0.22
N ALA A 12 28.71 12.42 0.86
CA ALA A 12 28.95 11.08 0.31
C ALA A 12 27.64 10.31 0.06
N ALA A 13 26.69 10.38 1.00
CA ALA A 13 25.38 9.74 0.84
C ALA A 13 24.58 10.34 -0.32
N THR A 14 24.65 11.65 -0.52
CA THR A 14 23.98 12.37 -1.61
C THR A 14 24.50 11.90 -2.97
N ILE A 15 25.83 11.75 -3.11
CA ILE A 15 26.45 11.26 -4.33
C ILE A 15 25.99 9.82 -4.62
N VAL A 16 26.02 8.94 -3.63
CA VAL A 16 25.68 7.51 -3.81
C VAL A 16 24.20 7.30 -4.13
N LEU A 17 23.32 8.12 -3.56
CA LEU A 17 21.86 7.98 -3.69
C LEU A 17 21.25 8.85 -4.80
N ALA A 18 22.08 9.60 -5.56
CA ALA A 18 21.64 10.52 -6.59
C ALA A 18 20.72 9.87 -7.66
N ASP A 19 21.02 8.63 -8.04
CA ASP A 19 20.28 7.90 -9.08
C ASP A 19 19.08 7.10 -8.54
N VAL A 20 18.81 7.17 -7.23
CA VAL A 20 17.70 6.43 -6.62
C VAL A 20 16.41 7.24 -6.72
N PRO A 21 15.34 6.73 -7.37
CA PRO A 21 14.06 7.42 -7.41
C PRO A 21 13.52 7.73 -6.01
N ALA A 22 12.92 8.92 -5.84
CA ALA A 22 12.49 9.43 -4.54
C ALA A 22 11.54 8.48 -3.78
N ASP A 23 10.69 7.74 -4.48
CA ASP A 23 9.78 6.77 -3.86
C ASP A 23 10.53 5.55 -3.28
N LEU A 24 11.55 5.06 -3.99
CA LEU A 24 12.39 3.95 -3.53
C LEU A 24 13.31 4.40 -2.39
N LEU A 25 13.84 5.63 -2.48
CA LEU A 25 14.65 6.23 -1.44
C LEU A 25 13.86 6.37 -0.13
N ARG A 26 12.61 6.85 -0.19
CA ARG A 26 11.73 6.94 0.99
C ARG A 26 11.49 5.58 1.66
N LYS A 27 11.24 4.54 0.88
CA LYS A 27 11.06 3.17 1.39
C LYS A 27 12.35 2.63 2.02
N GLY A 28 13.49 2.81 1.34
CA GLY A 28 14.79 2.40 1.86
C GLY A 28 15.18 3.14 3.15
N ALA A 29 14.93 4.45 3.22
CA ALA A 29 15.17 5.26 4.42
C ALA A 29 14.34 4.76 5.61
N ALA A 30 13.06 4.44 5.40
CA ALA A 30 12.20 3.90 6.46
C ALA A 30 12.68 2.55 7.02
N VAL A 31 13.35 1.73 6.19
CA VAL A 31 13.99 0.48 6.64
C VAL A 31 15.30 0.78 7.36
N ALA A 32 16.15 1.63 6.81
CA ALA A 32 17.42 2.01 7.41
C ALA A 32 17.25 2.64 8.79
N MET A 33 16.23 3.47 9.00
CA MET A 33 15.90 4.04 10.32
C MET A 33 15.60 2.99 11.39
N LYS A 34 15.21 1.77 11.01
CA LYS A 34 14.87 0.68 11.94
C LYS A 34 16.05 -0.27 12.19
N SER A 35 16.97 -0.38 11.23
CA SER A 35 17.99 -1.43 11.21
C SER A 35 19.43 -0.92 11.28
N ALA A 36 19.68 0.33 10.90
CA ALA A 36 21.01 0.92 10.97
C ALA A 36 21.31 1.36 12.41
N ASP A 37 22.29 0.71 13.03
CA ASP A 37 22.84 1.04 14.35
C ASP A 37 23.94 2.12 14.27
N HIS A 38 24.38 2.49 13.07
CA HIS A 38 25.47 3.43 12.83
C HIS A 38 25.29 4.18 11.50
N HIS A 39 25.72 5.45 11.42
CA HIS A 39 25.55 6.31 10.23
C HIS A 39 26.17 5.70 8.97
N SER A 40 27.33 5.05 9.08
CA SER A 40 27.98 4.36 7.96
C SER A 40 27.17 3.17 7.41
N LYS A 41 26.19 2.65 8.15
CA LYS A 41 25.30 1.55 7.70
C LYS A 41 23.99 2.04 7.07
N VAL A 42 23.69 3.34 7.16
CA VAL A 42 22.43 3.90 6.63
C VAL A 42 22.36 3.71 5.11
N VAL A 43 23.36 4.18 4.37
CA VAL A 43 23.39 4.07 2.90
C VAL A 43 23.37 2.60 2.43
N PRO A 44 24.20 1.68 2.99
CA PRO A 44 24.08 0.26 2.69
C PRO A 44 22.69 -0.33 2.94
N ALA A 45 22.04 0.02 4.05
CA ALA A 45 20.69 -0.47 4.38
C ALA A 45 19.64 0.06 3.38
N ILE A 46 19.73 1.32 2.99
CA ILE A 46 18.87 1.91 1.94
C ILE A 46 19.04 1.14 0.64
N MET A 47 20.29 0.96 0.17
CA MET A 47 20.58 0.31 -1.09
C MET A 47 20.14 -1.16 -1.13
N ALA A 48 20.31 -1.90 -0.02
CA ALA A 48 19.83 -3.28 0.10
C ALA A 48 18.31 -3.38 -0.09
N GLU A 49 17.55 -2.47 0.52
CA GLU A 49 16.10 -2.44 0.36
C GLU A 49 15.67 -2.02 -1.05
N VAL A 50 16.36 -1.03 -1.64
CA VAL A 50 16.10 -0.61 -3.02
C VAL A 50 16.32 -1.77 -4.00
N GLN A 51 17.39 -2.54 -3.83
CA GLN A 51 17.66 -3.73 -4.65
C GLN A 51 16.59 -4.81 -4.47
N ARG A 52 16.14 -5.04 -3.22
CA ARG A 52 15.05 -5.98 -2.92
C ARG A 52 13.74 -5.58 -3.61
N LEU A 53 13.40 -4.30 -3.60
CA LEU A 53 12.20 -3.77 -4.25
C LEU A 53 12.27 -3.93 -5.78
N ARG A 54 13.40 -3.57 -6.40
CA ARG A 54 13.60 -3.75 -7.85
C ARG A 54 13.52 -5.22 -8.26
N ALA A 55 14.08 -6.13 -7.45
CA ALA A 55 13.97 -7.57 -7.69
C ALA A 55 12.51 -8.06 -7.61
N ASN A 56 11.73 -7.49 -6.68
CA ASN A 56 10.30 -7.79 -6.58
C ASN A 56 9.53 -7.31 -7.82
N ASP A 57 9.78 -6.08 -8.27
CA ASP A 57 9.14 -5.52 -9.47
C ASP A 57 9.44 -6.39 -10.71
N LEU A 58 10.69 -6.83 -10.87
CA LEU A 58 11.09 -7.75 -11.94
C LEU A 58 10.40 -9.12 -11.82
N HIS A 59 10.27 -9.66 -10.60
CA HIS A 59 9.58 -10.92 -10.37
C HIS A 59 8.09 -10.81 -10.71
N VAL A 60 7.43 -9.75 -10.24
CA VAL A 60 6.02 -9.46 -10.53
C VAL A 60 5.83 -9.31 -12.04
N ALA A 61 6.66 -8.50 -12.71
CA ALA A 61 6.60 -8.34 -14.16
C ALA A 61 6.72 -9.67 -14.92
N ARG A 62 7.62 -10.57 -14.47
CA ARG A 62 7.77 -11.90 -15.07
C ARG A 62 6.53 -12.77 -14.87
N VAL A 63 5.91 -12.74 -13.68
CA VAL A 63 4.67 -13.46 -13.40
C VAL A 63 3.54 -12.95 -14.31
N TRP A 64 3.44 -11.64 -14.52
CA TRP A 64 2.46 -11.04 -15.42
C TRP A 64 2.72 -11.36 -16.89
N GLN A 65 3.98 -11.36 -17.35
CA GLN A 65 4.32 -11.77 -18.71
C GLN A 65 4.07 -13.26 -18.97
N GLY A 66 4.22 -14.12 -17.95
CA GLY A 66 3.83 -15.53 -18.02
C GLY A 66 2.32 -15.76 -18.11
N ALA A 67 1.49 -14.72 -17.90
CA ALA A 67 0.03 -14.82 -17.98
C ALA A 67 -0.52 -14.86 -19.41
N ASP A 68 0.30 -14.57 -20.42
CA ASP A 68 -0.04 -14.78 -21.84
C ASP A 68 -0.17 -16.28 -22.20
N ASN A 69 0.34 -17.18 -21.35
CA ASN A 69 0.14 -18.63 -21.44
C ASN A 69 -1.04 -19.14 -20.58
N ARG A 70 -2.05 -18.33 -20.31
CA ARG A 70 -3.27 -18.82 -19.64
C ARG A 70 -4.07 -19.70 -20.61
N PRO A 71 -4.57 -20.87 -20.17
CA PRO A 71 -5.56 -21.60 -20.96
C PRO A 71 -6.77 -20.71 -21.27
N GLU A 72 -7.24 -20.86 -22.50
CA GLU A 72 -8.44 -20.31 -23.11
C GLU A 72 -9.58 -20.10 -22.10
N ALA A 73 -9.98 -18.84 -21.90
CA ALA A 73 -11.14 -18.35 -21.15
C ALA A 73 -11.29 -18.81 -19.68
N LEU A 74 -11.70 -17.87 -18.82
CA LEU A 74 -12.28 -18.25 -17.53
C LEU A 74 -13.44 -19.22 -17.79
N PRO A 75 -13.62 -20.28 -16.97
CA PRO A 75 -14.77 -21.16 -17.13
C PRO A 75 -16.04 -20.31 -17.15
N ALA A 76 -16.96 -20.63 -18.07
CA ALA A 76 -18.19 -19.87 -18.25
C ALA A 76 -18.87 -19.64 -16.88
N PRO A 77 -19.38 -18.43 -16.61
CA PRO A 77 -20.01 -18.14 -15.32
C PRO A 77 -21.22 -19.06 -15.14
N GLY A 78 -21.06 -20.11 -14.32
CA GLY A 78 -22.09 -21.11 -14.07
C GLY A 78 -21.61 -22.55 -13.88
N SER A 79 -20.36 -22.90 -14.22
CA SER A 79 -20.01 -24.31 -14.31
C SER A 79 -19.80 -25.04 -12.98
N GLU A 80 -19.35 -24.39 -11.90
CA GLU A 80 -19.11 -25.04 -10.60
C GLU A 80 -19.01 -23.95 -9.53
N ARG A 81 -20.12 -23.58 -8.90
CA ARG A 81 -20.04 -22.87 -7.62
C ARG A 81 -19.68 -23.91 -6.57
N PRO A 82 -18.58 -23.75 -5.81
CA PRO A 82 -18.25 -24.71 -4.77
C PRO A 82 -19.43 -24.79 -3.78
N ASN A 83 -19.84 -26.01 -3.45
CA ASN A 83 -20.87 -26.24 -2.46
C ASN A 83 -20.37 -25.82 -1.06
N ALA A 84 -21.27 -25.73 -0.08
CA ALA A 84 -20.92 -25.25 1.26
C ALA A 84 -19.80 -26.08 1.94
N ALA A 85 -19.73 -27.39 1.67
CA ALA A 85 -18.68 -28.25 2.20
C ALA A 85 -17.33 -28.04 1.50
N GLU A 86 -17.34 -27.83 0.19
CA GLU A 86 -16.14 -27.50 -0.58
C GLU A 86 -15.59 -26.13 -0.18
N LEU A 87 -16.46 -25.14 0.02
CA LEU A 87 -16.06 -23.84 0.57
C LEU A 87 -15.44 -23.98 1.96
N ASP A 88 -16.02 -24.84 2.80
CA ASP A 88 -15.52 -25.10 4.14
C ASP A 88 -14.11 -25.73 4.12
N GLU A 89 -13.90 -26.72 3.25
CA GLU A 89 -12.61 -27.37 3.05
C GLU A 89 -11.56 -26.40 2.49
N ILE A 90 -11.93 -25.57 1.52
CA ILE A 90 -11.07 -24.52 0.97
C ILE A 90 -10.68 -23.53 2.08
N CYS A 91 -11.65 -23.03 2.84
CA CYS A 91 -11.38 -22.10 3.94
C CYS A 91 -10.47 -22.73 5.00
N LYS A 92 -10.66 -24.02 5.30
CA LYS A 92 -9.80 -24.77 6.22
C LYS A 92 -8.37 -24.92 5.69
N ARG A 93 -8.21 -25.27 4.41
CA ARG A 93 -6.91 -25.46 3.75
C ARG A 93 -6.07 -24.19 3.72
N PHE A 94 -6.69 -23.05 3.43
CA PHE A 94 -6.01 -21.77 3.33
C PHE A 94 -6.07 -20.94 4.63
N SER A 95 -6.64 -21.49 5.70
CA SER A 95 -6.81 -20.82 7.00
C SER A 95 -7.49 -19.45 6.86
N VAL A 96 -8.58 -19.40 6.10
CA VAL A 96 -9.37 -18.19 5.84
C VAL A 96 -10.62 -18.17 6.71
N GLY A 97 -11.06 -16.98 7.14
CA GLY A 97 -12.27 -16.80 7.94
C GLY A 97 -12.17 -17.50 9.30
N ARG A 98 -13.16 -18.33 9.63
CA ARG A 98 -13.24 -19.05 10.91
C ARG A 98 -12.09 -20.03 11.18
N TYR A 99 -11.33 -20.38 10.14
CA TYR A 99 -10.18 -21.30 10.21
C TYR A 99 -8.83 -20.58 10.27
N ALA A 100 -8.83 -19.24 10.28
CA ALA A 100 -7.63 -18.49 10.59
C ALA A 100 -7.22 -18.79 12.03
N ASN A 101 -6.18 -19.62 12.19
CA ASN A 101 -5.54 -19.74 13.49
C ASN A 101 -5.03 -18.34 13.87
N ASN A 102 -5.30 -17.91 15.10
CA ASN A 102 -4.76 -16.69 15.73
C ASN A 102 -3.23 -16.72 15.92
N ARG A 103 -2.51 -17.32 14.98
CA ARG A 103 -1.05 -17.32 14.89
C ARG A 103 -0.63 -15.97 14.29
N ALA A 104 -0.77 -14.94 15.13
CA ALA A 104 -0.19 -13.61 15.00
C ALA A 104 -0.54 -12.88 13.67
N ALA A 105 -1.25 -11.76 13.66
CA ALA A 105 -0.81 -10.48 14.25
C ALA A 105 0.70 -10.17 14.18
N THR A 106 1.50 -10.96 13.46
CA THR A 106 2.86 -10.61 13.07
C THR A 106 2.76 -9.89 11.75
N SER A 107 2.61 -8.57 11.87
CA SER A 107 3.48 -7.59 11.20
C SER A 107 4.02 -8.02 9.84
N SER A 108 3.14 -8.36 8.90
CA SER A 108 3.49 -8.35 7.49
C SER A 108 3.03 -6.98 6.97
N PRO A 109 3.92 -6.12 6.45
CA PRO A 109 3.53 -4.82 5.88
C PRO A 109 2.67 -4.95 4.60
N HIS A 110 2.28 -6.17 4.24
CA HIS A 110 1.37 -6.52 3.17
C HIS A 110 0.12 -7.27 3.66
N ALA A 111 -0.11 -7.36 4.97
CA ALA A 111 -1.39 -7.84 5.47
C ALA A 111 -2.47 -6.80 5.09
N PRO A 112 -3.49 -7.16 4.29
CA PRO A 112 -4.60 -6.25 4.06
C PRO A 112 -5.20 -5.88 5.41
N ALA A 113 -5.52 -4.60 5.59
CA ALA A 113 -6.21 -4.12 6.78
C ALA A 113 -7.40 -5.05 7.05
N GLN A 114 -7.54 -5.54 8.29
CA GLN A 114 -8.73 -6.27 8.68
C GLN A 114 -9.92 -5.32 8.54
N VAL A 115 -10.67 -5.48 7.46
CA VAL A 115 -11.96 -4.83 7.28
C VAL A 115 -12.80 -5.30 8.47
N PRO A 116 -13.41 -4.41 9.26
CA PRO A 116 -14.34 -4.81 10.29
C PRO A 116 -15.51 -5.55 9.61
N THR A 117 -15.44 -6.87 9.56
CA THR A 117 -16.57 -7.75 9.28
C THR A 117 -17.47 -7.77 10.51
N ASN A 118 -17.93 -6.58 10.93
CA ASN A 118 -19.24 -6.45 11.57
C ASN A 118 -20.26 -6.29 10.44
N ALA A 119 -20.29 -7.29 9.55
CA ALA A 119 -21.36 -7.44 8.58
C ALA A 119 -22.47 -8.18 9.32
N ASP A 120 -23.39 -7.39 9.88
CA ASP A 120 -24.73 -7.83 10.20
C ASP A 120 -25.29 -8.61 8.99
N PRO A 121 -25.59 -9.91 9.12
CA PRO A 121 -25.96 -10.78 8.00
C PRO A 121 -27.25 -10.34 7.30
N ASP A 122 -28.07 -9.48 7.93
CA ASP A 122 -29.31 -8.94 7.37
C ASP A 122 -29.14 -7.57 6.70
N ARG A 123 -27.92 -7.01 6.67
CA ARG A 123 -27.66 -5.72 6.03
C ARG A 123 -27.36 -5.94 4.55
N PRO A 124 -28.23 -5.50 3.61
CA PRO A 124 -27.95 -5.66 2.19
C PRO A 124 -26.65 -4.93 1.84
N CYS A 125 -25.78 -5.61 1.08
CA CYS A 125 -24.56 -5.05 0.52
C CYS A 125 -24.90 -3.77 -0.24
N ARG A 126 -24.77 -2.61 0.42
CA ARG A 126 -24.95 -1.31 -0.24
C ARG A 126 -23.77 -1.12 -1.20
N ALA A 127 -24.07 -0.64 -2.40
CA ALA A 127 -23.04 -0.22 -3.34
C ALA A 127 -22.07 0.76 -2.64
N PRO A 128 -20.74 0.51 -2.68
CA PRO A 128 -19.76 1.37 -2.02
C PRO A 128 -19.91 2.82 -2.48
N THR A 129 -19.95 3.74 -1.53
CA THR A 129 -20.05 5.17 -1.79
C THR A 129 -18.66 5.78 -1.96
N ALA A 130 -18.56 6.97 -2.54
CA ALA A 130 -17.30 7.68 -2.66
C ALA A 130 -16.60 7.91 -1.30
N GLU A 131 -17.36 8.08 -0.22
CA GLU A 131 -16.82 8.18 1.14
C GLU A 131 -16.17 6.89 1.62
N ASP A 132 -16.73 5.74 1.27
CA ASP A 132 -16.17 4.42 1.63
C ASP A 132 -14.80 4.23 0.98
N TYR A 133 -14.66 4.66 -0.28
CA TYR A 133 -13.37 4.62 -0.98
C TYR A 133 -12.35 5.59 -0.37
N LYS A 134 -12.76 6.81 0.00
CA LYS A 134 -11.86 7.79 0.64
C LYS A 134 -11.30 7.26 1.95
N ARG A 135 -12.16 6.69 2.80
CA ARG A 135 -11.73 6.04 4.05
C ARG A 135 -10.79 4.86 3.81
N LEU A 136 -11.02 4.06 2.76
CA LEU A 136 -10.15 2.93 2.41
C LEU A 136 -8.71 3.36 2.06
N PHE A 137 -8.54 4.50 1.40
CA PHE A 137 -7.22 5.05 1.06
C PHE A 137 -6.62 5.98 2.13
N GLY A 138 -7.24 6.06 3.31
CA GLY A 138 -6.76 6.91 4.41
C GLY A 138 -6.96 8.41 4.17
N ILE A 139 -7.85 8.77 3.25
CA ILE A 139 -8.24 10.17 2.99
C ILE A 139 -9.36 10.51 3.96
N ASP A 140 -9.18 11.55 4.78
CA ASP A 140 -10.25 12.06 5.64
C ASP A 140 -11.34 12.75 4.78
N PRO A 141 -12.55 12.17 4.68
CA PRO A 141 -13.61 12.73 3.85
C PRO A 141 -14.07 14.13 4.32
N GLU A 142 -13.94 14.46 5.62
CA GLU A 142 -14.30 15.78 6.13
C GLU A 142 -13.28 16.86 5.74
N GLU A 143 -12.00 16.50 5.69
CA GLU A 143 -10.96 17.40 5.22
C GLU A 143 -11.18 17.76 3.74
N GLU A 144 -11.58 16.77 2.95
CA GLU A 144 -11.84 16.96 1.52
C GLU A 144 -13.12 17.78 1.26
N ARG A 145 -14.15 17.60 2.10
CA ARG A 145 -15.36 18.43 2.06
C ARG A 145 -15.04 19.89 2.37
N ARG A 146 -14.22 20.16 3.40
CA ARG A 146 -13.76 21.53 3.72
C ARG A 146 -12.95 22.15 2.60
N LYS A 147 -12.07 21.40 1.94
CA LYS A 147 -11.33 21.89 0.75
C LYS A 147 -12.26 22.22 -0.40
N GLY A 148 -13.26 21.37 -0.68
CA GLY A 148 -14.27 21.62 -1.69
C GLY A 148 -15.13 22.85 -1.39
N GLU A 149 -15.51 23.06 -0.12
CA GLU A 149 -16.26 24.23 0.32
C GLU A 149 -15.43 25.51 0.25
N ALA A 150 -14.16 25.46 0.64
CA ALA A 150 -13.24 26.59 0.50
C ALA A 150 -13.01 26.97 -0.97
N MET A 151 -12.90 25.97 -1.86
CA MET A 151 -12.75 26.20 -3.30
C MET A 151 -14.02 26.79 -3.92
N ARG A 152 -15.21 26.34 -3.49
CA ARG A 152 -16.48 26.94 -3.92
C ARG A 152 -16.70 28.35 -3.36
N ALA A 153 -16.31 28.60 -2.12
CA ALA A 153 -16.35 29.94 -1.53
C ALA A 153 -15.39 30.90 -2.25
N ALA A 154 -14.19 30.44 -2.61
CA ALA A 154 -13.24 31.20 -3.41
C ALA A 154 -13.76 31.47 -4.84
N ALA A 155 -14.47 30.52 -5.44
CA ALA A 155 -15.10 30.70 -6.75
C ALA A 155 -16.36 31.58 -6.73
N ALA A 156 -17.01 31.70 -5.58
CA ALA A 156 -18.20 32.55 -5.37
C ALA A 156 -17.87 33.96 -4.90
N ALA A 157 -16.60 34.28 -4.62
CA ALA A 157 -16.17 35.64 -4.30
C ALA A 157 -16.26 36.52 -5.56
N PRO A 158 -17.15 37.54 -5.59
CA PRO A 158 -17.20 38.45 -6.72
C PRO A 158 -15.85 39.17 -6.84
N HIS A 159 -15.28 39.16 -8.06
CA HIS A 159 -14.21 40.09 -8.41
C HIS A 159 -14.76 41.51 -8.23
N SER A 160 -14.46 42.14 -7.09
CA SER A 160 -14.58 43.58 -6.96
C SER A 160 -13.44 44.21 -7.74
N ASP A 161 -13.61 44.22 -9.07
CA ASP A 161 -12.92 45.14 -9.93
C ASP A 161 -13.68 46.46 -9.82
N ALA A 162 -13.17 47.37 -8.99
CA ALA A 162 -13.67 48.72 -8.90
C ALA A 162 -12.59 49.65 -8.31
N ALA A 163 -11.89 50.28 -9.26
CA ALA A 163 -11.35 51.65 -9.25
C ALA A 163 -10.32 52.05 -8.20
#